data_AF-A0A327LC32-F1
#
_entry.id   AF-A0A327LC32-F1
#
_cell.length_a   1.000
_cell.length_b   1.000
_cell.length_c   1.000
_cell.angle_alpha   90.00
_cell.angle_beta   90.00
_cell.angle_gamma   90.00
#
_symmetry.space_group_name_H-M   'P 1'
#
loop_
_entity.id
_entity.type
_entity.pdbx_description
1 polymer ?
#
loop_
_entity_poly.entity_id
_entity_poly.type
_entity_poly.pdbx_seq_one_letter_code
_entity_poly.pdbx_strand_id
1 'polypeptide(L)'
;MTPSAPNDDLSVGREQFRQGNYGMSEKMCRRSVEQSPKSADAWLCLAASYDRLKRFDLADRAYLQLIRLVGRTAAVLNNMGYSYMLRGDYRRARATLNEAASRDPANPFVQNNLALLAEATATKEGIR
;
A
#
# COMPACT_ATOMS: atom_id res chain seq x y z
N MET A 1 21.72 -28.62 14.46
CA MET A 1 20.88 -27.68 13.69
C MET A 1 20.91 -26.36 14.43
N THR A 2 21.67 -25.38 13.95
CA THR A 2 21.64 -24.03 14.51
C THR A 2 20.27 -23.41 14.21
N PRO A 3 19.60 -22.75 15.17
CA PRO A 3 18.45 -21.92 14.83
C PRO A 3 18.98 -20.83 13.91
N SER A 4 18.51 -20.76 12.65
CA SER A 4 18.68 -19.52 11.91
C SER A 4 18.06 -18.43 12.77
N ALA A 5 18.73 -17.29 12.92
CA ALA A 5 18.17 -16.14 13.64
C ALA A 5 16.68 -15.98 13.27
N PRO A 6 15.77 -15.72 14.22
CA PRO A 6 14.36 -15.59 13.91
C PRO A 6 14.23 -14.46 12.88
N ASN A 7 13.98 -14.83 11.62
CA ASN A 7 13.63 -13.86 10.61
C ASN A 7 12.32 -13.25 11.08
N ASP A 8 12.37 -11.96 11.45
CA ASP A 8 11.20 -11.17 11.79
C ASP A 8 10.15 -11.38 10.68
N ASP A 9 8.93 -11.77 11.06
CA ASP A 9 7.85 -12.14 10.13
C ASP A 9 7.61 -11.01 9.10
N LEU A 10 7.83 -9.75 9.47
CA LEU A 10 7.76 -8.62 8.54
C LEU A 10 8.82 -8.69 7.44
N SER A 11 10.06 -9.03 7.78
CA SER A 11 11.15 -9.14 6.80
C SER A 11 10.88 -10.28 5.81
N VAL A 12 10.37 -11.41 6.30
CA VAL A 12 9.93 -12.52 5.43
C VAL A 12 8.77 -12.06 4.55
N GLY A 13 7.77 -11.38 5.11
CA GLY A 13 6.62 -10.90 4.35
C GLY A 13 6.99 -9.92 3.24
N ARG A 14 7.94 -9.00 3.49
CA ARG A 14 8.48 -8.07 2.48
C ARG A 14 9.26 -8.80 1.38
N GLU A 15 10.06 -9.80 1.72
CA GLU A 15 10.76 -10.62 0.73
C GLU A 15 9.76 -11.37 -0.17
N GLN A 16 8.77 -12.02 0.44
CA GLN A 16 7.72 -12.73 -0.31
C GLN A 16 6.92 -11.78 -1.21
N PHE A 17 6.68 -10.54 -0.77
CA PHE A 17 6.04 -9.52 -1.61
C PHE A 17 6.88 -9.21 -2.85
N ARG A 18 8.19 -9.00 -2.67
CA ARG A 18 9.13 -8.73 -3.77
C ARG A 18 9.19 -9.88 -4.78
N GLN A 19 9.05 -11.12 -4.30
CA GLN A 19 9.01 -12.32 -5.15
C GLN A 19 7.66 -12.56 -5.83
N GLY A 20 6.64 -11.74 -5.57
CA GLY A 20 5.29 -11.92 -6.11
C GLY A 20 4.43 -12.96 -5.36
N ASN A 21 4.96 -13.55 -4.28
CA ASN A 21 4.27 -14.54 -3.46
C ASN A 21 3.32 -13.85 -2.48
N TYR A 22 2.31 -13.15 -3.00
CA TYR A 22 1.46 -12.25 -2.21
C TYR A 22 0.63 -12.95 -1.12
N GLY A 23 0.25 -14.22 -1.33
CA GLY A 23 -0.43 -15.02 -0.30
C GLY A 23 0.48 -15.33 0.90
N MET A 24 1.75 -15.65 0.65
CA MET A 24 2.72 -15.86 1.73
C MET A 24 3.11 -14.55 2.39
N SER A 25 3.24 -13.48 1.60
CA SER A 25 3.47 -12.13 2.12
C SER A 25 2.35 -11.69 3.07
N GLU A 26 1.09 -11.87 2.69
CA GLU A 26 -0.07 -11.61 3.54
C GLU A 26 0.03 -12.39 4.85
N LYS A 27 0.30 -13.69 4.79
CA LYS A 27 0.38 -14.54 5.98
C LYS A 27 1.44 -14.05 6.96
N MET A 28 2.62 -13.68 6.45
CA MET A 28 3.73 -13.24 7.30
C MET A 28 3.51 -11.83 7.84
N CYS A 29 3.06 -10.89 7.01
CA CYS A 29 2.75 -9.55 7.48
C CYS A 29 1.54 -9.53 8.44
N ARG A 30 0.58 -10.44 8.29
CA ARG A 30 -0.50 -10.63 9.28
C ARG A 30 0.03 -11.13 10.64
N ARG A 31 0.90 -12.14 10.65
CA ARG A 31 1.56 -12.59 11.90
C ARG A 31 2.36 -11.47 12.56
N SER A 32 3.01 -10.63 11.76
CA SER A 32 3.74 -9.46 12.29
C SER A 32 2.82 -8.43 12.94
N VAL A 33 1.65 -8.10 12.34
CA VAL A 33 0.69 -7.18 13.00
C VAL A 33 0.04 -7.80 14.24
N GLU A 34 -0.16 -9.12 14.28
CA GLU A 34 -0.68 -9.83 15.46
C GLU A 34 0.30 -9.76 16.65
N GLN A 35 1.60 -9.87 16.37
CA GLN A 35 2.65 -9.78 17.39
C GLN A 35 2.95 -8.32 17.78
N SER A 36 2.89 -7.40 16.81
CA SER A 36 3.26 -6.00 16.96
C SER A 36 2.22 -5.09 16.31
N PRO A 37 1.04 -4.90 16.93
CA PRO A 37 -0.07 -4.15 16.34
C PRO A 37 0.21 -2.65 16.16
N LYS A 38 1.30 -2.13 16.74
CA LYS A 38 1.76 -0.75 16.57
C LYS A 38 2.80 -0.58 15.46
N SER A 39 3.18 -1.66 14.77
CA SER A 39 4.14 -1.59 13.65
C SER A 39 3.47 -1.06 12.39
N ALA A 40 3.73 0.21 12.08
CA ALA A 40 3.24 0.84 10.83
C ALA A 40 3.73 0.09 9.58
N ASP A 41 4.98 -0.35 9.60
CA ASP A 41 5.58 -1.10 8.51
C ASP A 41 4.88 -2.44 8.25
N ALA A 42 4.45 -3.13 9.31
CA ALA A 42 3.70 -4.37 9.19
C ALA A 42 2.31 -4.14 8.61
N TRP A 43 1.61 -3.09 9.05
CA TRP A 43 0.33 -2.70 8.47
C TRP A 43 0.44 -2.28 7.01
N LEU A 44 1.50 -1.56 6.64
CA LEU A 44 1.76 -1.18 5.24
C LEU A 44 2.01 -2.42 4.38
N CYS A 45 2.86 -3.35 4.83
CA CYS A 45 3.08 -4.60 4.12
C CYS A 45 1.77 -5.37 3.93
N LEU A 46 0.98 -5.51 4.99
CA LEU A 46 -0.29 -6.23 4.94
C LEU A 46 -1.28 -5.57 3.95
N ALA A 47 -1.38 -4.24 3.97
CA ALA A 47 -2.22 -3.49 3.03
C ALA A 47 -1.81 -3.72 1.57
N ALA A 48 -0.51 -3.60 1.28
CA ALA A 48 0.04 -3.83 -0.06
C ALA A 48 -0.19 -5.27 -0.53
N SER A 49 -0.03 -6.26 0.36
CA SER A 49 -0.30 -7.66 0.04
C SER A 49 -1.77 -7.90 -0.28
N TYR A 50 -2.69 -7.27 0.45
CA TYR A 50 -4.12 -7.31 0.11
C TYR A 50 -4.44 -6.64 -1.22
N ASP A 51 -3.80 -5.52 -1.55
CA ASP A 51 -3.94 -4.86 -2.85
C ASP A 51 -3.58 -5.80 -4.01
N ARG A 52 -2.45 -6.49 -3.88
CA ARG A 52 -1.99 -7.45 -4.90
C ARG A 52 -2.90 -8.68 -5.02
N LEU A 53 -3.53 -9.09 -3.92
CA LEU A 53 -4.54 -10.15 -3.88
C LEU A 53 -5.94 -9.68 -4.30
N LYS A 54 -6.12 -8.41 -4.67
CA LYS A 54 -7.42 -7.79 -4.99
C LYS A 54 -8.44 -7.86 -3.84
N ARG A 55 -7.98 -8.03 -2.60
CA ARG A 55 -8.80 -8.00 -1.38
C ARG A 55 -8.92 -6.56 -0.86
N PHE A 56 -9.48 -5.71 -1.70
CA PHE A 56 -9.45 -4.25 -1.51
C PHE A 56 -10.18 -3.77 -0.26
N ASP A 57 -11.19 -4.51 0.19
CA ASP A 57 -11.90 -4.26 1.45
C ASP A 57 -10.98 -4.41 2.67
N LEU A 58 -10.05 -5.37 2.64
CA LEU A 58 -9.07 -5.57 3.70
C LEU A 58 -7.88 -4.64 3.56
N ALA A 59 -7.46 -4.32 2.34
CA ALA A 59 -6.46 -3.28 2.11
C ALA A 59 -6.91 -1.95 2.73
N ASP A 60 -8.15 -1.53 2.51
CA ASP A 60 -8.72 -0.31 3.13
C ASP A 60 -8.65 -0.36 4.65
N ARG A 61 -8.99 -1.48 5.28
CA ARG A 61 -8.89 -1.64 6.75
C ARG A 61 -7.45 -1.52 7.24
N ALA A 62 -6.50 -2.14 6.55
CA ALA A 62 -5.09 -2.08 6.90
C ALA A 62 -4.52 -0.66 6.73
N TYR A 63 -4.86 0.04 5.64
CA TYR A 63 -4.49 1.46 5.47
C TYR A 63 -5.12 2.36 6.54
N LEU A 64 -6.36 2.11 6.95
CA LEU A 64 -6.98 2.85 8.04
C LEU A 64 -6.26 2.65 9.38
N GLN A 65 -5.80 1.43 9.68
CA GLN A 65 -4.97 1.20 10.86
C GLN A 65 -3.62 1.90 10.76
N LEU A 66 -2.97 1.84 9.58
CA LEU A 66 -1.73 2.56 9.33
C LEU A 66 -1.89 4.07 9.57
N ILE A 67 -2.96 4.67 9.03
CA ILE A 67 -3.27 6.09 9.23
C ILE A 67 -3.51 6.41 10.70
N ARG A 68 -4.12 5.53 11.48
CA ARG A 68 -4.29 5.75 12.94
C ARG A 68 -2.97 5.77 13.69
N LEU A 69 -1.96 5.03 13.22
CA LEU A 69 -0.66 4.93 13.88
C LEU A 69 0.26 6.10 13.55
N VAL A 70 0.32 6.50 12.26
CA VAL A 70 1.32 7.48 11.78
C VAL A 70 0.71 8.73 11.15
N GLY A 71 -0.62 8.81 11.10
CA GLY A 71 -1.33 9.90 10.43
C GLY A 71 -1.37 9.76 8.91
N ARG A 72 -2.02 10.74 8.28
CA ARG A 72 -2.13 10.87 6.83
C ARG A 72 -0.86 11.53 6.26
N THR A 73 0.24 10.80 6.22
CA THR A 73 1.51 11.30 5.64
C THR A 73 1.48 11.19 4.11
N ALA A 74 2.36 11.92 3.42
CA ALA A 74 2.47 11.83 1.96
C ALA A 74 2.73 10.39 1.49
N ALA A 75 3.61 9.64 2.18
CA ALA A 75 3.91 8.25 1.85
C ALA A 75 2.70 7.31 2.02
N VAL A 76 1.93 7.45 3.11
CA VAL A 76 0.74 6.62 3.35
C VAL A 76 -0.36 6.94 2.34
N LEU A 77 -0.61 8.23 2.10
CA LEU A 77 -1.58 8.69 1.10
C LEU A 77 -1.17 8.27 -0.32
N ASN A 78 0.13 8.27 -0.64
CA ASN A 78 0.63 7.77 -1.92
C ASN A 78 0.27 6.30 -2.15
N ASN A 79 0.54 5.45 -1.15
CA ASN A 79 0.24 4.01 -1.24
C ASN A 79 -1.28 3.75 -1.31
N MET A 80 -2.07 4.45 -0.50
CA MET A 80 -3.53 4.33 -0.53
C MET A 80 -4.13 4.87 -1.83
N GLY A 81 -3.56 5.94 -2.39
CA GLY A 81 -3.93 6.47 -3.71
C GLY A 81 -3.66 5.46 -4.82
N TYR A 82 -2.48 4.84 -4.82
CA TYR A 82 -2.14 3.76 -5.75
C TYR A 82 -3.06 2.54 -5.59
N SER A 83 -3.41 2.16 -4.36
CA SER A 83 -4.40 1.12 -4.07
C SER A 83 -5.77 1.41 -4.70
N TYR A 84 -6.21 2.67 -4.72
CA TYR A 84 -7.43 3.07 -5.43
C TYR A 84 -7.29 2.97 -6.96
N MET A 85 -6.11 3.25 -7.50
CA MET A 85 -5.85 3.05 -8.94
C MET A 85 -5.93 1.58 -9.35
N LEU A 86 -5.34 0.68 -8.55
CA LEU A 86 -5.35 -0.77 -8.81
C LEU A 86 -6.76 -1.36 -8.95
N ARG A 87 -7.73 -0.77 -8.25
CA ARG A 87 -9.14 -1.19 -8.28
C ARG A 87 -10.02 -0.33 -9.19
N GLY A 88 -9.44 0.58 -9.96
CA GLY A 88 -10.15 1.43 -10.92
C GLY A 88 -10.92 2.59 -10.31
N ASP A 89 -10.77 2.88 -9.02
CA ASP A 89 -11.42 4.01 -8.36
C ASP A 89 -10.59 5.30 -8.54
N TYR A 90 -10.58 5.78 -9.78
CA TYR A 90 -9.76 6.94 -10.16
C TYR A 90 -10.20 8.23 -9.48
N ARG A 91 -11.47 8.32 -9.07
CA ARG A 91 -11.97 9.47 -8.30
C ARG A 91 -11.31 9.54 -6.94
N ARG A 92 -11.33 8.44 -6.15
CA ARG A 92 -10.66 8.42 -4.84
C ARG A 92 -9.14 8.46 -4.97
N ALA A 93 -8.57 7.83 -6.01
CA ALA A 93 -7.14 7.94 -6.28
C ALA A 93 -6.71 9.40 -6.47
N ARG A 94 -7.42 10.17 -7.32
CA ARG A 94 -7.12 11.59 -7.57
C ARG A 94 -7.15 12.41 -6.30
N ALA A 95 -8.22 12.30 -5.53
CA ALA A 95 -8.36 13.04 -4.27
C ALA A 95 -7.22 12.70 -3.29
N THR A 96 -6.91 11.41 -3.14
CA THR A 96 -5.90 10.93 -2.18
C THR A 96 -4.48 11.31 -2.60
N LEU A 97 -4.14 11.19 -3.88
CA LEU A 97 -2.82 11.57 -4.41
C LEU A 97 -2.60 13.09 -4.42
N ASN A 98 -3.64 13.88 -4.69
CA ASN A 98 -3.56 15.34 -4.56
C ASN A 98 -3.34 15.75 -3.11
N GLU A 99 -4.00 15.08 -2.15
CA GLU A 99 -3.69 15.30 -0.74
C GLU A 99 -2.24 14.92 -0.43
N ALA A 100 -1.74 13.78 -0.92
CA ALA A 100 -0.34 13.39 -0.75
C ALA A 100 0.62 14.47 -1.28
N ALA A 101 0.35 15.02 -2.46
CA ALA A 101 1.15 16.08 -3.08
C ALA A 101 1.09 17.39 -2.29
N SER A 102 -0.05 17.72 -1.68
CA SER A 102 -0.14 18.91 -0.81
C SER A 102 0.73 18.79 0.46
N ARG A 103 0.99 17.56 0.93
CA ARG A 103 1.82 17.31 2.12
C ARG A 103 3.31 17.30 1.79
N ASP A 104 3.68 16.79 0.63
CA ASP A 104 5.06 16.75 0.15
C ASP A 104 5.09 16.97 -1.37
N PRO A 105 5.11 18.24 -1.82
CA PRO A 105 5.05 18.58 -3.24
C PRO A 105 6.25 18.06 -4.05
N ALA A 106 7.40 17.87 -3.40
CA ALA A 106 8.64 17.44 -4.04
C ALA A 106 8.78 15.91 -4.09
N ASN A 107 7.80 15.14 -3.60
CA ASN A 107 7.90 13.69 -3.54
C ASN A 107 7.82 13.05 -4.93
N PRO A 108 8.89 12.43 -5.45
CA PRO A 108 8.88 11.88 -6.80
C PRO A 108 7.90 10.70 -6.94
N PHE A 109 7.67 9.93 -5.89
CA PHE A 109 6.72 8.80 -5.93
C PHE A 109 5.28 9.26 -6.08
N VAL A 110 4.91 10.37 -5.41
CA VAL A 110 3.58 10.97 -5.55
C VAL A 110 3.39 11.52 -6.96
N GLN A 111 4.39 12.25 -7.48
CA GLN A 111 4.31 12.82 -8.83
C GLN A 111 4.20 11.72 -9.90
N ASN A 112 4.97 10.64 -9.76
CA ASN A 112 4.87 9.49 -10.66
C ASN A 112 3.48 8.83 -10.63
N ASN A 113 2.88 8.67 -9.44
CA ASN A 113 1.53 8.11 -9.33
C ASN A 113 0.44 9.04 -9.87
N LEU A 114 0.60 10.37 -9.75
CA LEU A 114 -0.29 11.34 -10.38
C LEU A 114 -0.20 11.30 -11.90
N ALA A 115 1.00 11.17 -12.46
CA ALA A 115 1.20 11.00 -13.90
C ALA A 115 0.54 9.70 -14.40
N LEU A 116 0.79 8.58 -13.72
CA LEU A 116 0.16 7.29 -14.03
C LEU A 116 -1.37 7.37 -13.96
N LEU A 117 -1.92 8.11 -12.99
CA LEU A 117 -3.36 8.33 -12.89
C LEU A 117 -3.89 9.14 -14.08
N ALA A 118 -3.19 10.20 -14.48
CA ALA A 118 -3.58 11.02 -15.61
C ALA A 118 -3.67 10.19 -16.90
N GLU A 119 -2.63 9.39 -17.18
CA GLU A 119 -2.60 8.45 -18.31
C GLU A 119 -3.79 7.48 -18.27
N ALA A 120 -4.01 6.82 -17.13
CA ALA A 120 -5.10 5.86 -16.96
C ALA A 120 -6.50 6.48 -17.16
N THR A 121 -6.67 7.77 -16.87
CA THR A 121 -7.94 8.48 -17.08
C THR A 121 -8.11 9.01 -18.50
N ALA A 122 -7.04 9.47 -19.15
CA ALA A 122 -7.09 9.96 -20.52
C ALA A 122 -7.52 8.87 -21.51
N THR A 123 -7.03 7.63 -21.35
CA THR A 123 -7.43 6.49 -22.20
C THR A 123 -8.91 6.16 -22.08
N LYS A 124 -9.55 6.44 -20.94
CA LYS A 124 -10.98 6.14 -20.74
C LYS A 124 -11.91 7.23 -21.26
N GLU A 125 -11.43 8.47 -21.34
CA GLU A 125 -12.22 9.60 -21.85
C GLU A 125 -12.19 9.69 -23.37
N GLY A 126 -11.12 9.24 -24.03
CA GLY A 126 -11.01 9.21 -25.50
C GLY A 126 -11.79 8.10 -26.24
N ILE A 127 -12.56 7.27 -25.51
CA ILE A 127 -13.38 6.17 -26.08
C ILE A 127 -14.89 6.49 -25.96
N ARG A 128 -15.25 7.72 -25.57
CA ARG A 128 -16.64 8.17 -25.46
C ARG A 128 -17.04 9.09 -26.59
#